data_AF-A0A352WMZ1-F1
#
_entry.id   AF-A0A352WMZ1-F1
#
_cell.length_a   1.000
_cell.length_b   1.000
_cell.length_c   1.000
_cell.angle_alpha   90.00
_cell.angle_beta   90.00
_cell.angle_gamma   90.00
#
_symmetry.space_group_name_H-M   'P 1'
#
loop_
_entity.id
_entity.type
_entity.pdbx_description
1 polymer ?
#
loop_
_entity_poly.entity_id
_entity_poly.type
_entity_poly.pdbx_seq_one_letter_code
_entity_poly.pdbx_strand_id
1 'polypeptide(L)'
;ETAQHLEQRLGFLKSQLDRLEERNRLDSVLNRVAHSESALGKITERFELILATIENHLLMGDHAHAERIITVFARHLRQTLYEGSMPFLPLSETIEHIQTHFDLMHLLTGKRISCDIDDGMLDDLTRSRHTATFLLSDWAQRTLWPYFQLAERSLEPLGDSILEMDIFGDELVVRYAPPQSMYLPEGSHNEHIEHRFTLLGDPSAVQTGITSRVEEALYA
;
A
#
# COMPACT_ATOMS: atom_id res chain seq x y z
N GLU A 1 -2.03 -47.97 -34.72
CA GLU A 1 -0.88 -47.76 -33.82
C GLU A 1 -0.41 -46.31 -33.71
N THR A 2 -0.40 -45.53 -34.80
CA THR A 2 0.09 -44.13 -34.80
C THR A 2 -0.75 -43.13 -33.99
N ALA A 3 -2.08 -43.27 -33.96
CA ALA A 3 -2.98 -42.35 -33.25
C ALA A 3 -2.87 -42.45 -31.71
N GLN A 4 -2.85 -43.67 -31.16
CA GLN A 4 -2.68 -43.89 -29.71
C GLN A 4 -1.32 -43.39 -29.20
N HIS A 5 -0.26 -43.55 -29.99
CA HIS A 5 1.06 -43.03 -29.64
C HIS A 5 1.12 -41.49 -29.65
N LEU A 6 0.37 -40.84 -30.56
CA LEU A 6 0.21 -39.38 -30.58
C LEU A 6 -0.59 -38.88 -29.37
N GLU A 7 -1.68 -39.57 -28.99
CA GLU A 7 -2.46 -39.23 -27.79
C GLU A 7 -1.65 -39.36 -26.50
N GLN A 8 -0.84 -40.41 -26.37
CA GLN A 8 0.05 -40.59 -25.21
C GLN A 8 1.11 -39.48 -25.13
N ARG A 9 1.72 -39.09 -26.26
CA ARG A 9 2.67 -37.96 -26.29
C ARG A 9 1.98 -36.63 -25.97
N LEU A 10 0.77 -36.40 -26.46
CA LEU A 10 0.00 -35.20 -26.14
C LEU A 10 -0.35 -35.15 -24.64
N GLY A 11 -0.78 -36.26 -24.04
CA GLY A 11 -1.05 -36.36 -22.61
C GLY A 11 0.19 -36.11 -21.76
N PHE A 12 1.34 -36.65 -22.17
CA PHE A 12 2.61 -36.36 -21.52
C PHE A 12 2.98 -34.88 -21.59
N LEU A 13 2.87 -34.26 -22.77
CA LEU A 13 3.14 -32.83 -22.95
C LEU A 13 2.21 -31.94 -22.11
N LYS A 14 0.91 -32.27 -22.03
CA LYS A 14 -0.05 -31.58 -21.14
C LYS A 14 0.36 -31.69 -19.68
N SER A 15 0.71 -32.89 -19.22
CA SER A 15 1.17 -33.09 -17.84
C SER A 15 2.47 -32.33 -17.52
N GLN A 16 3.34 -32.12 -18.52
CA GLN A 16 4.53 -31.30 -18.36
C GLN A 16 4.21 -29.81 -18.32
N LEU A 17 3.23 -29.37 -19.11
CA LEU A 17 2.71 -28.00 -19.08
C LEU A 17 2.10 -27.68 -17.71
N ASP A 18 1.25 -28.57 -17.19
CA ASP A 18 0.60 -28.42 -15.88
C ASP A 18 1.65 -28.32 -14.75
N ARG A 19 2.73 -29.12 -14.82
CA ARG A 19 3.84 -29.04 -13.85
C ARG A 19 4.62 -27.73 -13.95
N LEU A 20 4.75 -27.16 -15.16
CA LEU A 20 5.39 -25.87 -15.39
C LEU A 20 4.53 -24.73 -14.84
N GLU A 21 3.21 -24.79 -15.04
CA GLU A 21 2.27 -23.84 -14.46
C GLU A 21 2.28 -23.91 -12.93
N GLU A 22 2.29 -25.11 -12.35
CA GLU A 22 2.36 -25.29 -10.90
C GLU A 22 3.68 -24.76 -10.33
N ARG A 23 4.80 -24.96 -11.04
CA ARG A 23 6.08 -24.37 -10.66
C ARG A 23 6.05 -22.84 -10.71
N ASN A 24 5.47 -22.25 -11.75
CA ASN A 24 5.32 -20.79 -11.85
C ASN A 24 4.45 -20.23 -10.72
N ARG A 25 3.40 -20.96 -10.30
CA ARG A 25 2.59 -20.59 -9.12
C ARG A 25 3.42 -20.61 -7.84
N LEU A 26 4.22 -21.66 -7.62
CA LEU A 26 5.10 -21.76 -6.46
C LEU A 26 6.17 -20.64 -6.43
N ASP A 27 6.77 -20.31 -7.56
CA ASP A 27 7.73 -19.20 -7.66
C ASP A 27 7.06 -17.85 -7.32
N SER A 28 5.81 -17.66 -7.75
CA SER A 28 5.04 -16.44 -7.38
C SER A 28 4.76 -16.34 -5.88
N VAL A 29 4.51 -17.47 -5.21
CA VAL A 29 4.29 -17.53 -3.75
C VAL A 29 5.59 -17.25 -3.01
N LEU A 30 6.71 -17.85 -3.44
CA LEU A 30 8.03 -17.61 -2.85
C LEU A 30 8.46 -16.15 -2.95
N ASN A 31 8.23 -15.51 -4.11
CA ASN A 31 8.53 -14.09 -4.29
C ASN A 31 7.68 -13.19 -3.36
N ARG A 32 6.41 -13.53 -3.12
CA ARG A 32 5.55 -12.82 -2.16
C ARG A 32 6.07 -12.96 -0.73
N VAL A 33 6.46 -14.18 -0.33
CA VAL A 33 7.03 -14.43 1.00
C VAL A 33 8.33 -13.64 1.21
N ALA A 34 9.23 -13.64 0.22
CA ALA A 34 10.47 -12.87 0.29
C ALA A 34 10.23 -11.35 0.37
N HIS A 35 9.24 -10.83 -0.35
CA HIS A 35 8.84 -9.42 -0.24
C HIS A 35 8.31 -9.09 1.15
N SER A 36 7.40 -9.89 1.69
CA SER A 36 6.84 -9.70 3.03
C SER A 36 7.92 -9.75 4.11
N GLU A 37 8.88 -10.69 4.01
CA GLU A 37 10.00 -10.78 4.94
C GLU A 37 10.89 -9.53 4.88
N SER A 38 11.21 -9.06 3.66
CA SER A 38 11.98 -7.84 3.47
C SER A 38 11.26 -6.59 4.01
N ALA A 39 9.94 -6.50 3.79
CA ALA A 39 9.11 -5.41 4.31
C ALA A 39 9.11 -5.40 5.84
N LEU A 40 8.89 -6.56 6.47
CA LEU A 40 8.92 -6.69 7.94
C LEU A 40 10.27 -6.30 8.54
N GLY A 41 11.39 -6.68 7.92
CA GLY A 41 12.72 -6.28 8.36
C GLY A 41 12.88 -4.76 8.41
N LYS A 42 12.49 -4.07 7.33
CA LYS A 42 12.55 -2.60 7.26
C LYS A 42 11.59 -1.91 8.24
N ILE A 43 10.38 -2.46 8.42
CA ILE A 43 9.42 -1.92 9.39
C ILE A 43 9.96 -2.06 10.82
N THR A 44 10.63 -3.18 11.13
CA THR A 44 11.23 -3.42 12.44
C THR A 44 12.33 -2.40 12.75
N GLU A 45 13.24 -2.13 11.80
CA GLU A 45 14.25 -1.08 11.95
C GLU A 45 13.63 0.30 12.24
N ARG A 46 12.50 0.61 11.59
CA ARG A 46 11.77 1.88 11.81
C ARG A 46 11.12 1.93 13.20
N PHE A 47 10.64 0.80 13.72
CA PHE A 47 10.06 0.73 15.07
C PHE A 47 11.06 1.10 16.16
N GLU A 48 12.33 0.72 16.01
CA GLU A 48 13.39 1.11 16.96
C GLU A 48 13.57 2.64 17.01
N LEU A 49 13.55 3.29 15.84
CA LEU A 49 13.63 4.76 15.76
C LEU A 49 12.42 5.43 16.43
N ILE A 50 11.22 4.89 16.20
CA ILE A 50 9.98 5.40 16.79
C ILE A 50 10.03 5.30 18.32
N LEU A 51 10.48 4.16 18.84
CA LEU A 51 10.67 3.95 20.28
C LEU A 51 11.67 4.94 20.88
N ALA A 52 12.82 5.14 20.25
CA ALA A 52 13.81 6.12 20.68
C ALA A 52 13.24 7.56 20.70
N THR A 53 12.39 7.90 19.74
CA THR A 53 11.73 9.21 19.66
C THR A 53 10.73 9.40 20.80
N ILE A 54 9.94 8.37 21.13
CA ILE A 54 9.02 8.37 22.27
C ILE A 54 9.79 8.55 23.58
N GLU A 55 10.89 7.80 23.77
CA GLU A 55 11.74 7.90 24.96
C GLU A 55 12.27 9.32 25.15
N ASN A 56 12.73 9.97 24.08
CA ASN A 56 13.19 11.36 24.12
C ASN A 56 12.07 12.32 24.58
N HIS A 57 10.84 12.16 24.10
CA HIS A 57 9.71 13.02 24.52
C HIS A 57 9.35 12.82 25.99
N LEU A 58 9.41 11.58 26.48
CA LEU A 58 9.21 11.27 27.90
C LEU A 58 10.28 11.91 28.78
N LEU A 59 11.55 11.89 28.35
CA LEU A 59 12.66 12.54 29.07
C LEU A 59 12.53 14.06 29.11
N MET A 60 11.98 14.68 28.06
CA MET A 60 11.75 16.13 27.98
C MET A 60 10.50 16.58 28.75
N GLY A 61 9.72 15.65 29.32
CA GLY A 61 8.54 15.96 30.13
C GLY A 61 7.26 16.23 29.33
N ASP A 62 7.26 16.02 28.00
CA ASP A 62 6.06 16.16 27.16
C ASP A 62 5.23 14.88 27.15
N HIS A 63 4.70 14.52 28.32
CA HIS A 63 3.97 13.27 28.52
C HIS A 63 2.69 13.17 27.68
N ALA A 64 1.98 14.30 27.48
CA ALA A 64 0.74 14.31 26.70
C ALA A 64 1.00 14.03 25.22
N HIS A 65 2.11 14.54 24.67
CA HIS A 65 2.48 14.21 23.29
C HIS A 65 2.97 12.77 23.15
N ALA A 66 3.79 12.31 24.09
CA ALA A 66 4.28 10.94 24.12
C ALA A 66 3.12 9.93 24.18
N GLU A 67 2.08 10.17 24.99
CA GLU A 67 0.90 9.31 25.08
C GLU A 67 0.15 9.20 23.74
N ARG A 68 0.02 10.31 23.00
CA ARG A 68 -0.58 10.31 21.66
C ARG A 68 0.24 9.47 20.68
N ILE A 69 1.57 9.64 20.68
CA ILE A 69 2.48 8.87 19.82
C ILE A 69 2.37 7.37 20.15
N ILE A 70 2.42 7.01 21.44
CA ILE A 70 2.29 5.61 21.89
C ILE A 70 0.97 4.99 21.43
N THR A 71 -0.14 5.73 21.53
CA THR A 71 -1.46 5.24 21.12
C THR A 71 -1.51 4.91 19.62
N VAL A 72 -1.03 5.82 18.77
CA VAL A 72 -1.00 5.60 17.32
C VAL A 72 0.02 4.52 16.95
N PHE A 73 1.19 4.51 17.59
CA PHE A 73 2.21 3.48 17.38
C PHE A 73 1.70 2.08 17.75
N ALA A 74 1.00 1.92 18.87
CA ALA A 74 0.42 0.64 19.27
C ALA A 74 -0.68 0.17 18.30
N ARG A 75 -1.44 1.10 17.69
CA ARG A 75 -2.36 0.77 16.60
C ARG A 75 -1.60 0.30 15.36
N HIS A 76 -0.60 1.06 14.91
CA HIS A 76 0.22 0.72 13.77
C HIS A 76 0.91 -0.65 13.94
N LEU A 77 1.47 -0.94 15.11
CA LEU A 77 2.09 -2.23 15.42
C LEU A 77 1.09 -3.39 15.28
N ARG A 78 -0.14 -3.24 15.81
CA ARG A 78 -1.19 -4.27 15.67
C ARG A 78 -1.60 -4.48 14.22
N GLN A 79 -1.74 -3.41 13.46
CA GLN A 79 -2.07 -3.47 12.03
C GLN A 79 -0.96 -4.16 11.22
N THR A 80 0.32 -3.84 11.48
CA THR A 80 1.46 -4.52 10.88
C THR A 80 1.48 -6.01 11.20
N LEU A 81 1.25 -6.38 12.47
CA LEU A 81 1.18 -7.79 12.87
C LEU A 81 0.00 -8.52 12.21
N TYR A 82 -1.15 -7.86 12.13
CA TYR A 82 -2.35 -8.39 11.49
C TYR A 82 -2.12 -8.60 9.99
N GLU A 83 -1.61 -7.60 9.29
CA GLU A 83 -1.24 -7.69 7.88
C GLU A 83 -0.24 -8.81 7.64
N GLY A 84 0.82 -8.91 8.46
CA GLY A 84 1.79 -10.01 8.35
C GLY A 84 1.24 -11.40 8.66
N SER A 85 0.09 -11.50 9.32
CA SER A 85 -0.59 -12.77 9.62
C SER A 85 -1.59 -13.19 8.54
N MET A 86 -1.98 -12.28 7.64
CA MET A 86 -2.94 -12.53 6.58
C MET A 86 -2.22 -12.67 5.23
N PRO A 87 -2.67 -13.55 4.33
CA PRO A 87 -2.09 -13.67 2.98
C PRO A 87 -2.58 -12.59 2.01
N PHE A 88 -3.75 -12.03 2.30
CA PHE A 88 -4.42 -11.00 1.54
C PHE A 88 -5.17 -10.09 2.50
N LEU A 89 -5.24 -8.81 2.16
CA LEU A 89 -5.90 -7.79 2.97
C LEU A 89 -6.87 -7.00 2.09
N PRO A 90 -8.10 -6.73 2.52
CA PRO A 90 -8.99 -5.80 1.83
C PRO A 90 -8.30 -4.44 1.62
N LEU A 91 -8.57 -3.80 0.49
CA LEU A 91 -8.00 -2.51 0.16
C LEU A 91 -8.39 -1.45 1.19
N SER A 92 -9.61 -1.48 1.71
CA SER A 92 -10.05 -0.59 2.80
C SER A 92 -9.17 -0.71 4.06
N GLU A 93 -8.83 -1.93 4.47
CA GLU A 93 -7.98 -2.17 5.64
C GLU A 93 -6.54 -1.72 5.34
N THR A 94 -6.06 -1.96 4.12
CA THR A 94 -4.74 -1.49 3.67
C THR A 94 -4.64 0.04 3.68
N ILE A 95 -5.68 0.74 3.23
CA ILE A 95 -5.76 2.21 3.28
C ILE A 95 -5.72 2.69 4.74
N GLU A 96 -6.48 2.07 5.64
CA GLU A 96 -6.47 2.40 7.08
C GLU A 96 -5.08 2.20 7.71
N HIS A 97 -4.39 1.13 7.34
CA HIS A 97 -3.03 0.85 7.82
C HIS A 97 -2.04 1.93 7.35
N ILE A 98 -2.14 2.37 6.10
CA ILE A 98 -1.31 3.44 5.54
C ILE A 98 -1.62 4.77 6.24
N GLN A 99 -2.90 5.10 6.42
CA GLN A 99 -3.30 6.33 7.12
C GLN A 99 -2.74 6.36 8.54
N THR A 100 -2.84 5.24 9.27
CA THR A 100 -2.31 5.14 10.63
C THR A 100 -0.79 5.34 10.66
N HIS A 101 -0.06 4.85 9.66
CA HIS A 101 1.37 5.12 9.53
C HIS A 101 1.65 6.60 9.26
N PHE A 102 0.90 7.24 8.38
CA PHE A 102 1.06 8.66 8.04
C PHE A 102 0.76 9.55 9.25
N ASP A 103 -0.31 9.26 9.99
CA ASP A 103 -0.65 9.92 11.26
C ASP A 103 0.49 9.79 12.27
N LEU A 104 1.13 8.62 12.34
CA LEU A 104 2.28 8.39 13.21
C LEU A 104 3.48 9.26 12.80
N MET A 105 3.80 9.32 11.50
CA MET A 105 4.90 10.17 10.99
C MET A 105 4.61 11.65 11.22
N HIS A 106 3.36 12.07 11.04
CA HIS A 106 2.90 13.43 11.34
C HIS A 106 3.12 13.77 12.83
N LEU A 107 2.77 12.86 13.74
CA LEU A 107 2.99 13.08 15.17
C LEU A 107 4.48 13.11 15.54
N LEU A 108 5.29 12.17 15.03
CA LEU A 108 6.72 12.08 15.37
C LEU A 108 7.49 13.33 14.95
N THR A 109 7.12 13.92 13.81
CA THR A 109 7.73 15.13 13.28
C THR A 109 7.16 16.42 13.88
N GLY A 110 6.36 16.33 14.95
CA GLY A 110 5.72 17.52 15.54
C GLY A 110 4.85 18.27 14.54
N LYS A 111 4.17 17.54 13.65
CA LYS A 111 3.29 18.07 12.58
C LYS A 111 4.00 18.81 11.45
N ARG A 112 5.30 18.59 11.26
CA ARG A 112 6.06 19.22 10.16
C ARG A 112 5.77 18.62 8.79
N ILE A 113 5.26 17.39 8.73
CA ILE A 113 4.78 16.78 7.49
C ILE A 113 3.36 16.26 7.70
N SER A 114 2.46 16.54 6.77
CA SER A 114 1.14 15.91 6.69
C SER A 114 1.05 15.12 5.40
N CYS A 115 0.37 13.98 5.42
CA CYS A 115 0.09 13.22 4.21
C CYS A 115 -1.34 12.69 4.29
N ASP A 116 -2.21 13.24 3.45
CA ASP A 116 -3.59 12.80 3.34
C ASP A 116 -3.71 11.72 2.26
N ILE A 117 -4.65 10.79 2.45
CA ILE A 117 -4.99 9.80 1.44
C ILE A 117 -6.27 10.28 0.73
N ASP A 118 -6.14 10.56 -0.56
CA ASP A 118 -7.29 10.74 -1.44
C ASP A 118 -7.57 9.41 -2.14
N ASP A 119 -8.62 8.73 -1.71
CA ASP A 119 -9.03 7.48 -2.32
C ASP A 119 -9.88 7.67 -3.58
N GLY A 120 -9.92 8.86 -4.19
CA GLY A 120 -10.53 9.08 -5.50
C GLY A 120 -12.03 8.74 -5.56
N MET A 121 -12.69 8.63 -4.40
CA MET A 121 -14.05 8.11 -4.26
C MET A 121 -14.20 6.66 -4.76
N LEU A 122 -13.20 5.81 -4.50
CA LEU A 122 -13.29 4.37 -4.75
C LEU A 122 -14.60 3.81 -4.15
N ASP A 123 -15.33 3.03 -4.95
CA ASP A 123 -16.59 2.42 -4.53
C ASP A 123 -16.38 1.30 -3.50
N ASP A 124 -17.43 0.97 -2.75
CA ASP A 124 -17.37 -0.07 -1.71
C ASP A 124 -16.89 -1.41 -2.25
N LEU A 125 -17.21 -1.71 -3.50
CA LEU A 125 -16.81 -2.93 -4.18
C LEU A 125 -15.30 -2.97 -4.41
N THR A 126 -14.71 -1.88 -4.91
CA THR A 126 -13.25 -1.76 -5.05
C THR A 126 -12.56 -1.80 -3.70
N ARG A 127 -13.09 -1.11 -2.70
CA ARG A 127 -12.55 -1.13 -1.33
C ARG A 127 -12.55 -2.54 -0.72
N SER A 128 -13.50 -3.39 -1.11
CA SER A 128 -13.58 -4.80 -0.68
C SER A 128 -12.64 -5.76 -1.45
N ARG A 129 -12.05 -5.32 -2.58
CA ARG A 129 -11.03 -6.10 -3.30
C ARG A 129 -9.78 -6.22 -2.44
N HIS A 130 -9.00 -7.27 -2.71
CA HIS A 130 -7.86 -7.59 -1.87
C HIS A 130 -6.54 -7.20 -2.52
N THR A 131 -5.60 -6.76 -1.71
CA THR A 131 -4.19 -6.62 -2.08
C THR A 131 -3.36 -7.73 -1.45
N ALA A 132 -2.25 -8.07 -2.10
CA ALA A 132 -1.24 -8.92 -1.46
C ALA A 132 -0.64 -8.19 -0.24
N THR A 133 -0.35 -8.95 0.80
CA THR A 133 0.23 -8.48 2.06
C THR A 133 1.51 -7.68 1.85
N PHE A 134 1.64 -6.56 2.56
CA PHE A 134 2.77 -5.63 2.50
C PHE A 134 3.13 -5.13 1.10
N LEU A 135 2.26 -5.25 0.10
CA LEU A 135 2.58 -4.79 -1.24
C LEU A 135 2.40 -3.27 -1.33
N LEU A 136 1.18 -2.82 -1.05
CA LEU A 136 0.80 -1.41 -1.14
C LEU A 136 1.27 -0.61 0.08
N SER A 137 1.10 -1.16 1.29
CA SER A 137 1.49 -0.49 2.53
C SER A 137 2.99 -0.22 2.60
N ASP A 138 3.84 -1.22 2.31
CA ASP A 138 5.30 -1.07 2.26
C ASP A 138 5.74 -0.03 1.24
N TRP A 139 5.12 -0.02 0.05
CA TRP A 139 5.42 0.97 -0.97
C TRP A 139 5.10 2.38 -0.48
N ALA A 140 3.89 2.61 0.03
CA ALA A 140 3.47 3.92 0.54
C ALA A 140 4.39 4.42 1.67
N GLN A 141 4.73 3.54 2.62
CA GLN A 141 5.66 3.87 3.71
C GLN A 141 7.08 4.18 3.21
N ARG A 142 7.59 3.44 2.22
CA ARG A 142 8.90 3.70 1.60
C ARG A 142 8.92 5.02 0.83
N THR A 143 7.82 5.35 0.16
CA THR A 143 7.70 6.60 -0.60
C THR A 143 7.66 7.82 0.33
N LEU A 144 6.97 7.74 1.47
CA LEU A 144 6.94 8.83 2.46
C LEU A 144 8.27 8.99 3.24
N TRP A 145 8.99 7.90 3.48
CA TRP A 145 10.13 7.86 4.40
C TRP A 145 11.22 8.94 4.19
N PRO A 146 11.65 9.26 2.95
CA PRO A 146 12.65 10.31 2.73
C PRO A 146 12.18 11.69 3.22
N TYR A 147 10.89 11.98 3.10
CA TYR A 147 10.30 13.24 3.53
C TYR A 147 10.15 13.29 5.05
N PHE A 148 9.84 12.17 5.70
CA PHE A 148 9.92 12.05 7.16
C PHE A 148 11.35 12.35 7.66
N GLN A 149 12.38 11.75 7.05
CA GLN A 149 13.77 12.00 7.43
C GLN A 149 14.18 13.46 7.23
N LEU A 150 13.65 14.11 6.21
CA LEU A 150 13.85 15.54 5.99
C LEU A 150 13.13 16.38 7.05
N ALA A 151 11.89 16.03 7.41
CA ALA A 151 11.08 16.72 8.40
C ALA A 151 11.70 16.64 9.80
N GLU A 152 12.32 15.51 10.15
CA GLU A 152 13.04 15.34 11.41
C GLU A 152 14.27 16.26 11.53
N ARG A 153 14.87 16.62 10.40
CA ARG A 153 16.07 17.47 10.35
C ARG A 153 15.74 18.94 10.11
N SER A 154 14.51 19.23 9.71
CA SER A 154 14.01 20.58 9.45
C SER A 154 13.37 21.16 10.71
N LEU A 155 13.57 22.46 10.92
CA LEU A 155 12.82 23.22 11.94
C LEU A 155 11.50 23.76 11.38
N GLU A 156 11.40 23.88 10.05
CA GLU A 156 10.23 24.41 9.36
C GLU A 156 9.32 23.27 8.84
N PRO A 157 8.01 23.51 8.73
CA PRO A 157 7.09 22.56 8.14
C PRO A 157 7.44 22.33 6.66
N LEU A 158 7.43 21.06 6.24
CA LEU A 158 7.57 20.68 4.84
C LEU A 158 6.30 20.97 4.02
N GLY A 159 5.14 21.01 4.68
CA GLY A 159 3.85 21.18 4.04
C GLY A 159 3.10 19.85 3.88
N ASP A 160 2.07 19.90 3.04
CA ASP A 160 1.13 18.80 2.82
C ASP A 160 1.55 17.96 1.61
N SER A 161 1.56 16.65 1.80
CA SER A 161 1.67 15.63 0.75
C SER A 161 0.30 14.98 0.53
N ILE A 162 0.10 14.39 -0.64
CA ILE A 162 -1.12 13.64 -0.96
C ILE A 162 -0.73 12.29 -1.54
N LEU A 163 -1.41 11.24 -1.06
CA LEU A 163 -1.39 9.91 -1.65
C LEU A 163 -2.74 9.68 -2.34
N GLU A 164 -2.75 9.77 -3.66
CA GLU A 164 -3.95 9.57 -4.48
C GLU A 164 -4.07 8.12 -4.93
N MET A 165 -5.29 7.59 -4.92
CA MET A 165 -5.60 6.24 -5.40
C MET A 165 -6.73 6.28 -6.43
N ASP A 166 -6.46 5.73 -7.61
CA ASP A 166 -7.42 5.61 -8.71
C ASP A 166 -7.52 4.17 -9.20
N ILE A 167 -8.65 3.82 -9.80
CA ILE A 167 -8.80 2.57 -10.57
C ILE A 167 -8.70 2.84 -12.08
N PHE A 168 -7.89 2.02 -12.75
CA PHE A 168 -7.84 1.95 -14.21
C PHE A 168 -7.98 0.49 -14.64
N GLY A 169 -9.21 0.09 -14.99
CA GLY A 169 -9.54 -1.30 -15.27
C GLY A 169 -9.45 -2.15 -14.00
N ASP A 170 -8.51 -3.09 -13.97
CA ASP A 170 -8.27 -3.98 -12.82
C ASP A 170 -7.05 -3.61 -11.96
N GLU A 171 -6.43 -2.47 -12.27
CA GLU A 171 -5.25 -1.99 -11.58
C GLU A 171 -5.59 -0.78 -10.72
N LEU A 172 -5.10 -0.83 -9.47
CA LEU A 172 -5.04 0.31 -8.58
C LEU A 172 -3.79 1.12 -8.95
N VAL A 173 -3.98 2.36 -9.34
CA VAL A 173 -2.90 3.31 -9.60
C VAL A 173 -2.79 4.21 -8.39
N VAL A 174 -1.61 4.21 -7.77
CA VAL A 174 -1.34 5.01 -6.58
C VAL A 174 -0.28 6.03 -6.91
N ARG A 175 -0.56 7.30 -6.62
CA ARG A 175 0.34 8.42 -6.88
C ARG A 175 0.66 9.12 -5.57
N TYR A 176 1.92 9.44 -5.38
CA TYR A 176 2.34 10.26 -4.27
C TYR A 176 2.82 11.61 -4.80
N ALA A 177 2.20 12.68 -4.31
CA ALA A 177 2.60 14.06 -4.52
C ALA A 177 3.50 14.51 -3.35
N PRO A 178 4.80 14.78 -3.59
CA PRO A 178 5.71 15.31 -2.58
C PRO A 178 5.24 16.65 -2.01
N PRO A 179 5.64 17.02 -0.78
CA PRO A 179 5.19 18.27 -0.21
C PRO A 179 5.81 19.48 -0.95
N GLN A 180 5.09 20.60 -1.00
CA GLN A 180 5.63 21.86 -1.53
C GLN A 180 6.52 22.53 -0.48
N SER A 181 7.81 22.22 -0.51
CA SER A 181 8.79 22.72 0.46
C SER A 181 9.94 23.46 -0.21
N MET A 182 10.46 24.50 0.45
CA MET A 182 11.69 25.19 0.03
C MET A 182 12.94 24.30 0.06
N TYR A 183 12.88 23.15 0.73
CA TYR A 183 13.97 22.17 0.77
C TYR A 183 13.95 21.20 -0.42
N LEU A 184 12.91 21.25 -1.26
CA LEU A 184 12.76 20.43 -2.45
C LEU A 184 12.88 21.31 -3.71
N PRO A 185 13.29 20.73 -4.87
CA PRO A 185 13.33 21.46 -6.12
C PRO A 185 11.98 22.10 -6.46
N GLU A 186 11.99 23.31 -7.02
CA GLU A 186 10.77 23.97 -7.48
C GLU A 186 10.01 23.07 -8.46
N GLY A 187 8.72 22.85 -8.19
CA GLY A 187 7.89 21.96 -8.99
C GLY A 187 7.90 20.48 -8.56
N SER A 188 8.59 20.11 -7.47
CA SER A 188 8.60 18.73 -6.95
C SER A 188 7.21 18.15 -6.68
N HIS A 189 6.25 18.99 -6.29
CA HIS A 189 4.86 18.56 -6.09
C HIS A 189 4.14 18.18 -7.39
N ASN A 190 4.63 18.64 -8.54
CA ASN A 190 4.09 18.24 -9.84
C ASN A 190 4.67 16.90 -10.30
N GLU A 191 5.80 16.46 -9.72
CA GLU A 191 6.43 15.17 -9.99
C GLU A 191 5.75 14.09 -9.14
N HIS A 192 4.73 13.45 -9.71
CA HIS A 192 4.00 12.38 -9.04
C HIS A 192 4.82 11.08 -9.12
N ILE A 193 5.07 10.46 -7.97
CA ILE A 193 5.65 9.12 -7.92
C ILE A 193 4.50 8.13 -8.06
N GLU A 194 4.36 7.51 -9.23
CA GLU A 194 3.28 6.58 -9.55
C GLU A 194 3.73 5.12 -9.41
N HIS A 195 2.86 4.27 -8.86
CA HIS A 195 3.00 2.82 -8.94
C HIS A 195 1.65 2.15 -9.17
N ARG A 196 1.65 1.04 -9.91
CA ARG A 196 0.44 0.28 -10.27
C ARG A 196 0.42 -1.05 -9.53
N PHE A 197 -0.73 -1.42 -8.98
CA PHE A 197 -0.93 -2.64 -8.23
C PHE A 197 -2.10 -3.43 -8.80
N THR A 198 -1.91 -4.73 -8.99
CA THR A 198 -3.00 -5.63 -9.39
C THR A 198 -3.87 -5.95 -8.19
N LEU A 199 -5.17 -5.66 -8.29
CA LEU A 199 -6.14 -6.02 -7.26
C LEU A 199 -6.64 -7.46 -7.46
N LEU A 200 -6.72 -8.22 -6.38
CA LEU A 200 -7.21 -9.60 -6.36
C LEU A 200 -8.71 -9.63 -6.01
N GLY A 201 -9.46 -10.54 -6.65
CA GLY A 201 -10.92 -10.63 -6.52
C GLY A 201 -11.60 -10.60 -7.88
N ASP A 202 -12.92 -10.80 -7.92
CA ASP A 202 -13.69 -10.90 -9.18
C ASP A 202 -13.68 -9.56 -9.95
N PRO A 203 -13.14 -9.52 -11.18
CA PRO A 203 -13.07 -8.31 -12.01
C PRO A 203 -14.43 -7.91 -12.60
N SER A 204 -15.47 -8.75 -12.51
CA SER A 204 -16.84 -8.37 -12.93
C SER A 204 -17.49 -7.27 -12.07
N ALA A 205 -16.75 -6.79 -11.06
CA ALA A 205 -16.93 -5.53 -10.36
C ALA A 205 -16.66 -4.27 -11.21
N VAL A 206 -16.28 -4.40 -12.48
CA VAL A 206 -16.23 -3.28 -13.44
C VAL A 206 -17.60 -2.62 -13.52
N GLN A 207 -17.63 -1.28 -13.42
CA GLN A 207 -18.81 -0.42 -13.54
C GLN A 207 -19.83 -0.94 -14.57
N THR A 208 -20.88 -1.59 -14.09
CA THR A 208 -22.14 -1.81 -14.85
C THR A 208 -23.25 -0.87 -14.39
N GLY A 209 -22.90 0.18 -13.62
CA GLY A 209 -23.90 0.96 -12.87
C GLY A 209 -24.28 2.34 -13.39
N ILE A 210 -23.58 2.95 -14.36
CA ILE A 210 -23.87 4.36 -14.72
C ILE A 210 -23.99 4.64 -16.24
N THR A 211 -23.41 3.84 -17.13
CA THR A 211 -23.57 4.07 -18.58
C THR A 211 -24.74 3.34 -19.24
N SER A 212 -25.38 2.36 -18.60
CA SER A 212 -26.58 1.69 -19.16
C SER A 212 -27.91 2.32 -18.73
N ARG A 213 -27.95 3.11 -17.65
CA ARG A 213 -29.19 3.74 -17.15
C ARG A 213 -29.47 5.14 -17.69
N VAL A 214 -28.52 5.74 -18.40
CA VAL A 214 -28.72 7.05 -19.04
C VAL A 214 -29.25 6.90 -20.47
N GLU A 215 -28.94 5.81 -21.18
CA GLU A 215 -29.49 5.56 -22.51
C GLU A 215 -30.97 5.13 -22.48
N GLU A 216 -31.41 4.36 -21.47
CA GLU A 216 -32.84 4.00 -21.34
C GLU A 216 -33.73 5.16 -20.87
N ALA A 217 -33.17 6.20 -20.23
CA ALA A 217 -33.91 7.39 -19.80
C ALA A 217 -33.95 8.50 -20.87
N LEU A 218 -33.10 8.42 -21.89
CA LEU A 218 -33.05 9.38 -23.00
C LEU A 218 -33.80 8.91 -24.26
N TYR A 219 -34.18 7.62 -24.32
CA TYR A 219 -34.91 7.02 -25.44
C TYR A 219 -36.24 6.35 -25.07
N ALA A 220 -36.77 6.60 -23.87
CA ALA A 220 -38.12 6.20 -23.46
C ALA A 220 -39.13 7.36 -23.54
#